data_AF-V3ZWN0-F1
#
_entry.id   AF-V3ZWN0-F1
#
_cell.length_a   1.000
_cell.length_b   1.000
_cell.length_c   1.000
_cell.angle_alpha   90.00
_cell.angle_beta   90.00
_cell.angle_gamma   90.00
#
_symmetry.space_group_name_H-M   'P 1'
#
loop_
_entity.id
_entity.type
_entity.pdbx_description
1 polymer ?
#
loop_
_entity_poly.entity_id
_entity_poly.type
_entity_poly.pdbx_seq_one_letter_code
_entity_poly.pdbx_strand_id
1 'polypeptide(L)'
;MAFGSSSGIRFFNYFALPSHVVRFMARVVIMGSCLLFISLLISSKSSKIPQYQKPPTPLPMRKKASRSLTATLLQRPSPSTTTIPKQKTGYYLCPKLTGGLGNSMFVYASVYGIARSTGRQLFMEHNNMDAVFGHLNGTVNKELCNRKRLKELKSKTHCSYDPDMLQMPDQHNYLVGEYLQSFKYFEKYQNEIRQQFTIKQELKNKACECLQDIAKNYTSSLNKTLSTSSVTFISVHVRRGDMLEQSHFRKYGYQIPKEDYVIKAMAYMKTLYSNIAFVFASNDMKWVKSKFHGKDIFFPKLSDAHSQFAILSSCNHSITSIGTYGWWSAYLAGGTTLYYKYPAREGSDLRKQFSSDYKDFFLRNWIGLS
;
A
#
# COMPACT_ATOMS: atom_id res chain seq x y z
N MET A 1 30.46 -58.63 23.90
CA MET A 1 31.34 -57.68 24.61
C MET A 1 32.72 -57.78 23.99
N ALA A 2 33.32 -56.60 23.72
CA ALA A 2 34.73 -56.39 23.34
C ALA A 2 35.20 -57.06 22.04
N PHE A 3 36.03 -56.50 21.18
CA PHE A 3 36.59 -55.16 20.91
C PHE A 3 37.38 -55.40 19.61
N GLY A 4 37.70 -54.36 18.84
CA GLY A 4 38.90 -54.41 18.00
C GLY A 4 38.69 -54.17 16.52
N SER A 5 39.06 -52.95 16.15
CA SER A 5 39.41 -52.48 14.81
C SER A 5 40.30 -53.43 14.00
N SER A 6 40.07 -53.51 12.70
CA SER A 6 41.12 -53.77 11.73
C SER A 6 41.02 -52.83 10.52
N SER A 7 42.20 -52.38 10.14
CA SER A 7 42.59 -51.59 8.98
C SER A 7 42.46 -52.38 7.68
N GLY A 8 42.27 -51.70 6.55
CA GLY A 8 42.39 -52.35 5.24
C GLY A 8 41.98 -51.48 4.06
N ILE A 9 42.96 -50.80 3.46
CA ILE A 9 42.87 -50.26 2.10
C ILE A 9 42.87 -51.43 1.11
N ARG A 10 41.90 -51.51 0.19
CA ARG A 10 42.03 -52.27 -1.07
C ARG A 10 41.38 -51.54 -2.25
N PHE A 11 42.16 -51.51 -3.31
CA PHE A 11 41.87 -51.10 -4.68
C PHE A 11 40.61 -51.75 -5.26
N PHE A 12 39.89 -51.00 -6.11
CA PHE A 12 39.05 -51.57 -7.16
C PHE A 12 39.44 -50.96 -8.52
N ASN A 13 39.77 -51.87 -9.44
CA ASN A 13 39.95 -51.59 -10.86
C ASN A 13 38.58 -51.50 -11.56
N TYR A 14 38.51 -50.54 -12.49
CA TYR A 14 37.78 -50.51 -13.77
C TYR A 14 36.46 -51.27 -13.92
N PHE A 15 35.38 -50.50 -14.15
CA PHE A 15 34.44 -50.77 -15.25
C PHE A 15 33.93 -49.45 -15.84
N ALA A 16 33.98 -49.37 -17.16
CA ALA A 16 33.61 -48.23 -18.00
C ALA A 16 32.09 -48.11 -18.20
N LEU A 17 31.58 -46.88 -18.36
CA LEU A 17 30.25 -46.53 -18.88
C LEU A 17 30.30 -45.07 -19.44
N PRO A 18 29.38 -44.63 -20.33
CA PRO A 18 29.73 -44.38 -21.73
C PRO A 18 29.41 -42.96 -22.28
N SER A 19 30.12 -42.64 -23.37
CA SER A 19 29.69 -41.94 -24.61
C SER A 19 28.78 -40.70 -24.61
N HIS A 20 28.84 -39.80 -23.63
CA HIS A 20 28.35 -38.41 -23.84
C HIS A 20 29.27 -37.29 -23.31
N VAL A 21 30.43 -37.64 -22.75
CA VAL A 21 31.38 -36.67 -22.16
C VAL A 21 32.58 -36.35 -23.08
N VAL A 22 32.70 -37.01 -24.24
CA VAL A 22 33.84 -36.83 -25.16
C VAL A 22 33.69 -35.66 -26.14
N ARG A 23 32.59 -34.89 -26.09
CA ARG A 23 32.38 -33.71 -26.97
C ARG A 23 32.62 -32.32 -26.34
N PHE A 24 33.11 -32.25 -25.09
CA PHE A 24 33.36 -30.96 -24.43
C PHE A 24 34.86 -30.58 -24.29
N MET A 25 35.78 -31.49 -24.61
CA MET A 25 37.24 -31.26 -24.52
C MET A 25 37.91 -30.88 -25.85
N ALA A 26 37.14 -30.62 -26.91
CA ALA A 26 37.66 -30.23 -28.24
C ALA A 26 37.33 -28.77 -28.65
N ARG A 27 36.85 -27.93 -27.73
CA ARG A 27 36.61 -26.49 -27.98
C ARG A 27 37.39 -25.54 -27.07
N VAL A 28 38.30 -26.05 -26.25
CA VAL A 28 39.17 -25.25 -25.37
C VAL A 28 40.58 -25.03 -25.96
N VAL A 29 40.87 -25.54 -27.16
CA VAL A 29 42.20 -25.41 -27.81
C VAL A 29 42.18 -24.54 -29.08
N ILE A 30 41.05 -23.88 -29.39
CA ILE A 30 40.95 -22.91 -30.51
C ILE A 30 40.34 -21.59 -30.01
N MET A 31 40.95 -20.96 -29.00
CA MET A 31 40.78 -19.53 -28.67
C MET A 31 42.04 -18.98 -27.97
N GLY A 32 43.22 -19.54 -28.30
CA GLY A 32 44.52 -19.16 -27.73
C GLY A 32 45.42 -18.35 -28.67
N SER A 33 44.91 -17.88 -29.81
CA SER A 33 45.76 -17.36 -30.90
C SER A 33 45.23 -16.07 -31.54
N CYS A 34 44.71 -15.13 -30.74
CA CYS A 34 44.35 -13.78 -31.22
C CYS A 34 44.55 -12.69 -30.13
N LEU A 35 45.60 -12.83 -29.31
CA LEU A 35 45.96 -11.85 -28.26
C LEU A 35 47.26 -11.08 -28.59
N LEU A 36 47.67 -11.01 -29.86
CA LEU A 36 48.91 -10.33 -30.27
C LEU A 36 48.79 -9.34 -31.43
N PHE A 37 47.57 -9.01 -31.86
CA PHE A 37 47.34 -7.89 -32.78
C PHE A 37 46.09 -7.14 -32.35
N ILE A 38 46.29 -6.06 -31.59
CA ILE A 38 45.56 -4.77 -31.56
C ILE A 38 46.14 -4.01 -30.36
N SER A 39 47.40 -3.62 -30.49
CA SER A 39 48.10 -2.65 -29.63
C SER A 39 48.62 -1.49 -30.48
N LEU A 40 47.84 -1.11 -31.49
CA LEU A 40 48.03 0.06 -32.35
C LEU A 40 46.65 0.43 -32.91
N LEU A 41 45.95 1.33 -32.22
CA LEU A 41 45.01 2.32 -32.77
C LEU A 41 44.40 3.09 -31.59
N ILE A 42 45.24 3.94 -31.00
CA ILE A 42 44.79 5.16 -30.33
C ILE A 42 44.37 6.11 -31.45
N SER A 43 43.09 6.48 -31.53
CA SER A 43 42.66 7.89 -31.75
C SER A 43 41.14 8.01 -31.89
N SER A 44 40.58 8.89 -31.06
CA SER A 44 39.30 9.60 -31.22
C SER A 44 38.00 8.77 -31.24
N LYS A 45 37.32 8.73 -30.09
CA LYS A 45 35.94 9.23 -29.98
C LYS A 45 35.53 9.32 -28.51
N SER A 46 35.37 10.57 -28.09
CA SER A 46 34.76 11.00 -26.83
C SER A 46 33.29 10.58 -26.79
N SER A 47 32.92 9.74 -25.83
CA SER A 47 31.53 9.57 -25.41
C SER A 47 31.49 9.58 -23.87
N LYS A 48 30.97 10.69 -23.34
CA LYS A 48 30.84 11.00 -21.92
C LYS A 48 29.98 9.96 -21.20
N ILE A 49 30.56 9.31 -20.18
CA ILE A 49 29.85 8.54 -19.15
C ILE A 49 29.16 9.56 -18.21
N PRO A 50 27.85 9.43 -17.89
CA PRO A 50 27.23 10.31 -16.92
C PRO A 50 27.75 9.98 -15.52
N GLN A 51 28.43 10.94 -14.90
CA GLN A 51 28.84 10.88 -13.50
C GLN A 51 27.61 10.83 -12.58
N TYR A 52 27.65 9.89 -11.65
CA TYR A 52 26.75 9.76 -10.52
C TYR A 52 26.81 11.03 -9.65
N GLN A 53 25.77 11.86 -9.69
CA GLN A 53 25.65 13.02 -8.80
C GLN A 53 25.18 12.55 -7.42
N LYS A 54 25.97 12.87 -6.37
CA LYS A 54 25.59 12.71 -4.96
C LYS A 54 24.23 13.40 -4.70
N PRO A 55 23.35 12.81 -3.89
CA PRO A 55 22.11 13.48 -3.48
C PRO A 55 22.44 14.76 -2.70
N PRO A 56 21.64 15.84 -2.87
CA PRO A 56 21.87 17.09 -2.16
C PRO A 56 21.72 16.90 -0.65
N THR A 57 22.68 17.45 0.09
CA THR A 57 22.70 17.53 1.55
C THR A 57 21.43 18.27 2.04
N PRO A 58 20.72 17.76 3.07
CA PRO A 58 19.57 18.47 3.62
C PRO A 58 19.99 19.85 4.15
N LEU A 59 19.28 20.90 3.73
CA LEU A 59 19.45 22.25 4.27
C LEU A 59 19.19 22.21 5.80
N PRO A 60 20.00 22.91 6.62
CA PRO A 60 19.82 22.91 8.06
C PRO A 60 18.49 23.58 8.44
N MET A 61 17.59 22.83 9.06
CA MET A 61 16.39 23.39 9.67
C MET A 61 16.78 24.23 10.88
N ARG A 62 16.59 25.55 10.77
CA ARG A 62 16.66 26.52 11.87
C ARG A 62 15.72 26.08 12.99
N LYS A 63 16.27 25.78 14.18
CA LYS A 63 15.52 25.63 15.42
C LYS A 63 14.74 26.92 15.69
N LYS A 64 13.41 26.91 15.57
CA LYS A 64 12.57 27.99 16.12
C LYS A 64 12.14 27.61 17.53
N ALA A 65 12.69 28.36 18.48
CA ALA A 65 12.22 28.41 19.85
C ALA A 65 10.80 28.98 19.91
N SER A 66 10.03 28.48 20.88
CA SER A 66 8.71 28.97 21.31
C SER A 66 8.72 30.49 21.52
N ARG A 67 7.84 31.22 20.83
CA ARG A 67 7.32 32.53 21.24
C ARG A 67 6.03 32.87 20.48
N SER A 68 5.08 33.39 21.26
CA SER A 68 3.72 33.86 20.94
C SER A 68 3.58 34.53 19.57
N LEU A 69 2.56 34.15 18.80
CA LEU A 69 2.22 34.72 17.48
C LEU A 69 0.92 35.50 17.57
N THR A 70 1.05 36.81 17.70
CA THR A 70 0.04 37.81 17.35
C THR A 70 -0.26 37.72 15.84
N ALA A 71 -1.56 37.82 15.52
CA ALA A 71 -2.11 37.65 14.18
C ALA A 71 -1.49 38.63 13.16
N THR A 72 -0.93 38.08 12.08
CA THR A 72 -0.65 38.82 10.84
C THR A 72 -1.34 38.09 9.70
N LEU A 73 -2.20 38.81 8.98
CA LEU A 73 -3.07 38.32 7.92
C LEU A 73 -2.28 37.55 6.84
N LEU A 74 -2.52 36.25 6.74
CA LEU A 74 -2.35 35.50 5.51
C LEU A 74 -3.66 35.64 4.72
N GLN A 75 -3.61 36.30 3.56
CA GLN A 75 -4.70 36.28 2.60
C GLN A 75 -4.98 34.82 2.21
N ARG A 76 -6.12 34.31 2.68
CA ARG A 76 -6.65 33.01 2.26
C ARG A 76 -7.02 33.10 0.79
N PRO A 77 -6.69 32.10 -0.05
CA PRO A 77 -7.34 31.98 -1.34
C PRO A 77 -8.84 31.87 -1.11
N SER A 78 -9.60 32.66 -1.87
CA SER A 78 -11.06 32.69 -1.87
C SER A 78 -11.60 31.26 -1.97
N PRO A 79 -12.64 30.88 -1.20
CA PRO A 79 -13.27 29.58 -1.40
C PRO A 79 -13.84 29.56 -2.81
N SER A 80 -13.31 28.71 -3.68
CA SER A 80 -13.96 28.39 -4.95
C SER A 80 -15.36 27.91 -4.61
N THR A 81 -16.36 28.72 -4.92
CA THR A 81 -17.78 28.46 -4.72
C THR A 81 -18.13 27.22 -5.52
N THR A 82 -17.98 26.08 -4.87
CA THR A 82 -18.20 24.80 -5.50
C THR A 82 -19.68 24.54 -5.37
N THR A 83 -20.45 25.01 -6.36
CA THR A 83 -21.88 24.74 -6.46
C THR A 83 -22.11 23.24 -6.37
N ILE A 84 -22.70 22.79 -5.25
CA ILE A 84 -23.16 21.42 -5.10
C ILE A 84 -24.35 21.27 -6.05
N PRO A 85 -24.32 20.31 -6.99
CA PRO A 85 -25.45 20.08 -7.88
C PRO A 85 -26.74 19.86 -7.08
N LYS A 86 -27.84 20.48 -7.52
CA LYS A 86 -29.17 20.17 -6.97
C LYS A 86 -29.45 18.68 -7.15
N GLN A 87 -29.98 18.05 -6.11
CA GLN A 87 -30.33 16.64 -6.15
C GLN A 87 -31.46 16.41 -7.17
N LYS A 88 -31.25 15.51 -8.12
CA LYS A 88 -32.22 15.09 -9.11
C LYS A 88 -33.15 14.05 -8.47
N THR A 89 -34.45 14.26 -8.58
CA THR A 89 -35.45 13.29 -8.15
C THR A 89 -35.54 12.14 -9.17
N GLY A 90 -35.67 10.90 -8.70
CA GLY A 90 -35.86 9.71 -9.55
C GLY A 90 -34.59 9.09 -10.15
N TYR A 91 -33.43 9.75 -10.02
CA TYR A 91 -32.14 9.24 -10.52
C TYR A 91 -31.21 8.85 -9.39
N TYR A 92 -30.75 7.59 -9.41
CA TYR A 92 -29.91 7.03 -8.35
C TYR A 92 -28.82 6.09 -8.87
N LEU A 93 -27.84 5.87 -8.00
CA LEU A 93 -26.72 4.96 -8.17
C LEU A 93 -26.71 3.92 -7.06
N CYS A 94 -26.34 2.70 -7.41
CA CYS A 94 -26.04 1.62 -6.49
C CYS A 94 -24.60 1.14 -6.70
N PRO A 95 -23.77 1.04 -5.65
CA PRO A 95 -22.40 0.55 -5.77
C PRO A 95 -22.37 -0.98 -5.97
N LYS A 96 -21.61 -1.47 -6.95
CA LYS A 96 -21.30 -2.89 -7.11
C LYS A 96 -20.13 -3.29 -6.20
N LEU A 97 -20.44 -3.53 -4.93
CA LEU A 97 -19.44 -3.88 -3.92
C LEU A 97 -18.85 -5.27 -4.19
N THR A 98 -17.51 -5.35 -4.27
CA THR A 98 -16.75 -6.58 -4.58
C THR A 98 -15.42 -6.61 -3.83
N GLY A 99 -15.00 -7.81 -3.40
CA GLY A 99 -13.73 -8.03 -2.73
C GLY A 99 -13.76 -7.77 -1.22
N GLY A 100 -12.59 -7.60 -0.61
CA GLY A 100 -12.45 -7.33 0.83
C GLY A 100 -12.79 -5.90 1.23
N LEU A 101 -12.73 -5.61 2.53
CA LEU A 101 -13.10 -4.32 3.14
C LEU A 101 -12.58 -3.10 2.36
N GLY A 102 -11.27 -3.03 2.10
CA GLY A 102 -10.67 -1.88 1.40
C GLY A 102 -11.16 -1.71 -0.05
N ASN A 103 -11.55 -2.79 -0.72
CA ASN A 103 -12.14 -2.69 -2.07
C ASN A 103 -13.57 -2.14 -1.99
N SER A 104 -14.38 -2.62 -1.04
CA SER A 104 -15.72 -2.09 -0.78
C SER A 104 -15.66 -0.60 -0.45
N MET A 105 -14.71 -0.18 0.38
CA MET A 105 -14.52 1.23 0.75
C MET A 105 -14.21 2.11 -0.47
N PHE A 106 -13.37 1.64 -1.40
CA PHE A 106 -13.10 2.36 -2.64
C PHE A 106 -14.34 2.48 -3.52
N VAL A 107 -15.04 1.38 -3.78
CA VAL A 107 -16.26 1.43 -4.60
C VAL A 107 -17.28 2.36 -3.96
N TYR A 108 -17.51 2.25 -2.64
CA TYR A 108 -18.42 3.12 -1.93
C TYR A 108 -18.04 4.60 -2.05
N ALA A 109 -16.81 4.96 -1.68
CA ALA A 109 -16.37 6.36 -1.69
C ALA A 109 -16.43 6.95 -3.09
N SER A 110 -16.00 6.19 -4.10
CA SER A 110 -16.05 6.61 -5.50
C SER A 110 -17.48 6.82 -5.99
N VAL A 111 -18.39 5.88 -5.72
CA VAL A 111 -19.80 6.00 -6.12
C VAL A 111 -20.50 7.13 -5.35
N TYR A 112 -20.16 7.34 -4.08
CA TYR A 112 -20.61 8.51 -3.32
C TYR A 112 -20.18 9.81 -3.98
N GLY A 113 -18.89 9.95 -4.32
CA GLY A 113 -18.38 11.15 -4.99
C GLY A 113 -18.98 11.39 -6.38
N ILE A 114 -19.21 10.32 -7.15
CA ILE A 114 -19.93 10.37 -8.43
C ILE A 114 -21.38 10.80 -8.22
N ALA A 115 -22.10 10.22 -7.25
CA ALA A 115 -23.48 10.59 -6.95
C ALA A 115 -23.60 12.07 -6.58
N ARG A 116 -22.72 12.54 -5.69
CA ARG A 116 -22.65 13.96 -5.28
C ARG A 116 -22.31 14.89 -6.44
N SER A 117 -21.45 14.45 -7.37
CA SER A 117 -21.04 15.25 -8.53
C SER A 117 -22.10 15.29 -9.64
N THR A 118 -22.97 14.29 -9.71
CA THR A 118 -24.02 14.17 -10.73
C THR A 118 -25.42 14.54 -10.22
N GLY A 119 -25.53 14.90 -8.93
CA GLY A 119 -26.79 15.21 -8.27
C GLY A 119 -27.69 13.99 -8.04
N ARG A 120 -27.15 12.77 -8.10
CA ARG A 120 -27.95 11.53 -7.99
C ARG A 120 -28.07 11.06 -6.54
N GLN A 121 -29.14 10.33 -6.23
CA GLN A 121 -29.29 9.63 -4.97
C GLN A 121 -28.35 8.42 -4.88
N LEU A 122 -27.91 8.09 -3.66
CA LEU A 122 -27.12 6.89 -3.39
C LEU A 122 -27.99 5.89 -2.60
N PHE A 123 -28.19 4.71 -3.17
CA PHE A 123 -28.77 3.57 -2.46
C PHE A 123 -27.72 2.47 -2.33
N MET A 124 -27.89 1.62 -1.31
CA MET A 124 -26.93 0.54 -1.03
C MET A 124 -27.61 -0.77 -0.66
N GLU A 125 -26.86 -1.86 -0.80
CA GLU A 125 -27.14 -3.13 -0.12
C GLU A 125 -26.34 -3.20 1.19
N HIS A 126 -26.74 -4.08 2.11
CA HIS A 126 -25.90 -4.44 3.27
C HIS A 126 -24.52 -4.90 2.82
N ASN A 127 -23.50 -4.54 3.60
CA ASN A 127 -22.13 -4.76 3.17
C ASN A 127 -21.16 -5.00 4.33
N ASN A 128 -19.95 -5.46 3.99
CA ASN A 128 -18.91 -5.80 4.96
C ASN A 128 -18.35 -4.59 5.73
N MET A 129 -18.61 -3.36 5.28
CA MET A 129 -18.17 -2.14 5.97
C MET A 129 -19.05 -1.85 7.19
N ASP A 130 -20.29 -2.36 7.24
CA ASP A 130 -21.20 -2.24 8.38
C ASP A 130 -20.62 -2.88 9.66
N ALA A 131 -19.66 -3.80 9.52
CA ALA A 131 -18.94 -4.38 10.66
C ALA A 131 -17.93 -3.41 11.29
N VAL A 132 -17.45 -2.41 10.55
CA VAL A 132 -16.36 -1.50 10.96
C VAL A 132 -16.86 -0.09 11.23
N PHE A 133 -17.79 0.42 10.43
CA PHE A 133 -18.28 1.80 10.51
C PHE A 133 -19.73 1.83 11.00
N GLY A 134 -20.07 2.85 11.80
CA GLY A 134 -21.41 2.99 12.38
C GLY A 134 -22.40 3.74 11.50
N HIS A 135 -21.92 4.64 10.64
CA HIS A 135 -22.76 5.60 9.92
C HIS A 135 -22.23 5.84 8.51
N LEU A 136 -22.74 5.08 7.54
CA LEU A 136 -22.49 5.32 6.11
C LEU A 136 -23.72 6.04 5.52
N ASN A 137 -23.52 7.06 4.68
CA ASN A 137 -24.65 7.63 3.95
C ASN A 137 -25.06 6.70 2.81
N GLY A 138 -26.34 6.78 2.48
CA GLY A 138 -27.00 5.95 1.49
C GLY A 138 -28.10 5.14 2.16
N THR A 139 -29.29 5.16 1.56
CA THR A 139 -30.41 4.38 2.09
C THR A 139 -30.23 2.92 1.69
N VAL A 140 -30.21 2.01 2.67
CA VAL A 140 -30.19 0.58 2.38
C VAL A 140 -31.51 0.22 1.73
N ASN A 141 -31.48 -0.21 0.46
CA ASN A 141 -32.66 -0.61 -0.28
C ASN A 141 -32.29 -1.70 -1.30
N LYS A 142 -32.55 -2.95 -0.91
CA LYS A 142 -32.24 -4.14 -1.73
C LYS A 142 -33.08 -4.22 -3.00
N GLU A 143 -34.30 -3.70 -2.99
CA GLU A 143 -35.18 -3.74 -4.15
C GLU A 143 -34.72 -2.78 -5.25
N LEU A 144 -34.32 -1.57 -4.87
CA LEU A 144 -33.76 -0.57 -5.78
C LEU A 144 -32.38 -0.99 -6.29
N CYS A 145 -31.54 -1.56 -5.44
CA CYS A 145 -30.21 -2.04 -5.85
C CYS A 145 -30.20 -3.46 -6.44
N ASN A 146 -31.34 -3.95 -6.92
CA ASN A 146 -31.40 -5.23 -7.63
C ASN A 146 -30.58 -5.19 -8.92
N ARG A 147 -29.46 -5.91 -8.91
CA ARG A 147 -28.47 -5.94 -10.01
C ARG A 147 -29.04 -6.35 -11.37
N LYS A 148 -30.16 -7.08 -11.43
CA LYS A 148 -30.79 -7.50 -12.69
C LYS A 148 -31.58 -6.37 -13.36
N ARG A 149 -31.89 -5.28 -12.63
CA ARG A 149 -32.75 -4.18 -13.10
C ARG A 149 -31.98 -2.93 -13.48
N LEU A 150 -30.72 -2.82 -13.06
CA LEU A 150 -29.90 -1.62 -13.24
C LEU A 150 -28.95 -1.77 -14.42
N LYS A 151 -28.71 -0.65 -15.13
CA LYS A 151 -27.70 -0.59 -16.19
C LYS A 151 -26.31 -0.57 -15.54
N GLU A 152 -25.42 -1.47 -15.97
CA GLU A 152 -24.05 -1.45 -15.47
C GLU A 152 -23.28 -0.24 -16.03
N LEU A 153 -22.58 0.47 -15.14
CA LEU A 153 -21.63 1.52 -15.49
C LEU A 153 -20.24 1.11 -14.99
N LYS A 154 -19.31 0.94 -15.94
CA LYS A 154 -17.95 0.47 -15.68
C LYS A 154 -16.92 1.49 -16.11
N SER A 155 -15.92 1.69 -15.27
CA SER A 155 -14.72 2.47 -15.61
C SER A 155 -13.85 1.67 -16.59
N LYS A 156 -13.15 2.36 -17.49
CA LYS A 156 -12.17 1.75 -18.41
C LYS A 156 -11.05 1.01 -17.68
N THR A 157 -10.70 1.46 -16.47
CA THR A 157 -9.66 0.86 -15.63
C THR A 157 -10.09 0.81 -14.17
N HIS A 158 -9.51 -0.10 -13.40
CA HIS A 158 -9.83 -0.24 -11.98
C HIS A 158 -9.12 0.75 -11.04
N CYS A 159 -7.92 1.22 -11.39
CA CYS A 159 -7.06 2.00 -10.50
C CYS A 159 -6.70 3.40 -11.04
N SER A 160 -7.36 3.83 -12.12
CA SER A 160 -7.23 5.18 -12.68
C SER A 160 -8.55 5.91 -12.64
N TYR A 161 -8.48 7.23 -12.70
CA TYR A 161 -9.65 8.07 -12.83
C TYR A 161 -10.17 8.04 -14.27
N ASP A 162 -11.46 7.74 -14.42
CA ASP A 162 -12.16 7.77 -15.69
C ASP A 162 -13.23 8.87 -15.63
N PRO A 163 -13.02 10.03 -16.28
CA PRO A 163 -13.94 11.16 -16.23
C PRO A 163 -15.31 10.82 -16.86
N ASP A 164 -15.38 9.82 -17.74
CA ASP A 164 -16.63 9.41 -18.39
C ASP A 164 -17.63 8.81 -17.39
N MET A 165 -17.13 8.36 -16.22
CA MET A 165 -17.97 7.93 -15.10
C MET A 165 -18.83 9.05 -14.51
N LEU A 166 -18.58 10.32 -14.86
CA LEU A 166 -19.42 11.46 -14.49
C LEU A 166 -20.40 11.86 -15.60
N GLN A 167 -20.22 11.34 -16.82
CA GLN A 167 -20.98 11.72 -18.02
C GLN A 167 -22.08 10.70 -18.33
N MET A 168 -22.94 10.43 -17.35
CA MET A 168 -24.02 9.45 -17.50
C MET A 168 -25.37 10.11 -17.86
N PRO A 169 -26.11 9.58 -18.87
CA PRO A 169 -27.44 10.08 -19.21
C PRO A 169 -28.46 9.92 -18.07
N ASP A 170 -29.34 10.91 -17.93
CA ASP A 170 -30.53 10.89 -17.07
C ASP A 170 -31.67 10.10 -17.74
N GLN A 171 -31.41 8.84 -18.07
CA GLN A 171 -32.40 7.92 -18.63
C GLN A 171 -32.44 6.59 -17.88
N HIS A 172 -31.44 6.35 -17.03
CA HIS A 172 -31.30 5.10 -16.29
C HIS A 172 -30.81 5.35 -14.87
N ASN A 173 -31.04 4.34 -14.03
CA ASN A 173 -30.37 4.14 -12.75
C ASN A 173 -29.26 3.11 -12.96
N TYR A 174 -28.14 3.31 -12.27
CA TYR A 174 -26.91 2.59 -12.59
C TYR A 174 -26.42 1.74 -11.42
N LEU A 175 -25.95 0.55 -11.75
CA LEU A 175 -25.08 -0.25 -10.90
C LEU A 175 -23.63 0.11 -11.26
N VAL A 176 -22.92 0.76 -10.35
CA VAL A 176 -21.62 1.40 -10.61
C VAL A 176 -20.49 0.63 -9.94
N GLY A 177 -19.47 0.21 -10.71
CA GLY A 177 -18.31 -0.56 -10.21
C GLY A 177 -17.50 -1.18 -11.36
N GLU A 178 -16.49 -2.03 -11.18
CA GLU A 178 -15.91 -2.67 -9.99
C GLU A 178 -14.59 -1.98 -9.57
N TYR A 179 -14.17 -2.21 -8.31
CA TYR A 179 -12.95 -1.68 -7.69
C TYR A 179 -12.86 -0.15 -7.55
N LEU A 180 -13.02 0.64 -8.63
CA LEU A 180 -13.02 2.12 -8.67
C LEU A 180 -12.01 2.76 -7.69
N GLN A 181 -10.75 2.37 -7.80
CA GLN A 181 -9.71 2.65 -6.81
C GLN A 181 -8.97 3.96 -7.07
N SER A 182 -9.68 4.98 -7.51
CA SER A 182 -9.12 6.32 -7.69
C SER A 182 -9.70 7.28 -6.68
N PHE A 183 -8.85 7.91 -5.87
CA PHE A 183 -9.33 8.89 -4.88
C PHE A 183 -9.93 10.13 -5.55
N LYS A 184 -9.61 10.38 -6.82
CA LYS A 184 -10.11 11.53 -7.59
C LYS A 184 -11.64 11.53 -7.73
N TYR A 185 -12.30 10.37 -7.63
CA TYR A 185 -13.77 10.32 -7.62
C TYR A 185 -14.39 11.00 -6.40
N PHE A 186 -13.68 11.03 -5.26
CA PHE A 186 -14.20 11.54 -4.00
C PHE A 186 -13.33 12.61 -3.33
N GLU A 187 -12.23 13.03 -3.96
CA GLU A 187 -11.30 14.06 -3.47
C GLU A 187 -12.04 15.34 -3.04
N LYS A 188 -13.00 15.79 -3.86
CA LYS A 188 -13.86 16.95 -3.57
C LYS A 188 -14.72 16.79 -2.31
N TYR A 189 -15.05 15.57 -1.94
CA TYR A 189 -15.93 15.22 -0.81
C TYR A 189 -15.19 14.49 0.32
N GLN A 190 -13.85 14.62 0.37
CA GLN A 190 -13.01 13.86 1.31
C GLN A 190 -13.42 14.02 2.78
N ASN A 191 -13.92 15.21 3.18
CA ASN A 191 -14.38 15.47 4.55
C ASN A 191 -15.66 14.67 4.85
N GLU A 192 -16.61 14.63 3.90
CA GLU A 192 -17.84 13.83 4.02
C GLU A 192 -17.49 12.34 4.10
N ILE A 193 -16.54 11.86 3.28
CA ILE A 193 -16.07 10.47 3.33
C ILE A 193 -15.43 10.13 4.68
N ARG A 194 -14.58 11.01 5.23
CA ARG A 194 -13.94 10.81 6.54
C ARG A 194 -14.95 10.74 7.67
N GLN A 195 -16.00 11.56 7.63
CA GLN A 195 -17.07 11.52 8.63
C GLN A 195 -17.83 10.19 8.59
N GLN A 196 -18.11 9.68 7.39
CA GLN A 196 -18.82 8.42 7.21
C GLN A 196 -17.98 7.20 7.61
N PHE A 197 -16.68 7.23 7.33
CA PHE A 197 -15.73 6.20 7.76
C PHE A 197 -15.25 6.37 9.21
N THR A 198 -16.18 6.73 10.10
CA THR A 198 -15.95 6.72 11.55
C THR A 198 -16.06 5.30 12.08
N ILE A 199 -14.93 4.78 12.57
CA ILE A 199 -14.83 3.43 13.16
C ILE A 199 -15.73 3.33 14.39
N LYS A 200 -16.45 2.21 14.53
CA LYS A 200 -17.31 1.92 15.69
C LYS A 200 -16.56 2.03 17.01
N GLN A 201 -17.25 2.53 18.03
CA GLN A 201 -16.66 2.80 19.35
C GLN A 201 -16.01 1.55 19.98
N GLU A 202 -16.61 0.38 19.82
CA GLU A 202 -16.05 -0.88 20.32
C GLU A 202 -14.65 -1.17 19.74
N LEU A 203 -14.50 -1.06 18.41
CA LEU A 203 -13.22 -1.26 17.73
C LEU A 203 -12.21 -0.16 18.09
N LYS A 204 -12.69 1.08 18.26
CA LYS A 204 -11.87 2.21 18.69
C LYS A 204 -11.33 2.00 20.12
N ASN A 205 -12.15 1.48 21.03
CA ASN A 205 -11.72 1.15 22.39
C ASN A 205 -10.65 0.06 22.38
N LYS A 206 -10.88 -1.05 21.66
CA LYS A 206 -9.89 -2.13 21.47
C LYS A 206 -8.56 -1.60 20.92
N ALA A 207 -8.63 -0.68 19.94
CA ALA A 207 -7.43 -0.07 19.38
C ALA A 207 -6.71 0.82 20.39
N CYS A 208 -7.44 1.62 21.14
CA CYS A 208 -6.91 2.50 22.19
C CYS A 208 -6.20 1.70 23.29
N GLU A 209 -6.84 0.66 23.81
CA GLU A 209 -6.28 -0.25 24.82
C GLU A 209 -4.96 -0.87 24.33
N CYS A 210 -4.96 -1.40 23.11
CA CYS A 210 -3.75 -1.99 22.56
C CYS A 210 -2.61 -0.98 22.38
N LEU A 211 -2.89 0.23 21.89
CA LEU A 211 -1.88 1.28 21.75
C LEU A 211 -1.35 1.77 23.11
N GLN A 212 -2.21 1.84 24.14
CA GLN A 212 -1.77 2.14 25.50
C GLN A 212 -0.81 1.09 26.04
N ASP A 213 -1.10 -0.20 25.83
CA ASP A 213 -0.22 -1.29 26.27
C ASP A 213 1.11 -1.28 25.51
N ILE A 214 1.08 -0.98 24.21
CA ILE A 214 2.31 -0.78 23.42
C ILE A 214 3.12 0.38 23.98
N ALA A 215 2.50 1.54 24.28
CA ALA A 215 3.20 2.68 24.84
C ALA A 215 3.84 2.36 26.20
N LYS A 216 3.14 1.65 27.09
CA LYS A 216 3.68 1.20 28.38
C LYS A 216 4.91 0.31 28.16
N ASN A 217 4.77 -0.73 27.35
CA ASN A 217 5.87 -1.66 27.06
C ASN A 217 7.08 -0.97 26.44
N TYR A 218 6.85 -0.08 25.46
CA TYR A 218 7.90 0.70 24.82
C TYR A 218 8.65 1.56 25.84
N THR A 219 7.91 2.31 26.63
CA THR A 219 8.43 3.24 27.64
C THR A 219 9.26 2.51 28.70
N SER A 220 8.77 1.38 29.20
CA SER A 220 9.52 0.50 30.11
C SER A 220 10.80 -0.04 29.47
N SER A 221 10.77 -0.47 28.19
CA SER A 221 11.96 -1.00 27.50
C SER A 221 13.09 0.02 27.30
N LEU A 222 12.75 1.32 27.39
CA LEU A 222 13.66 2.44 27.27
C LEU A 222 14.14 2.98 28.62
N ASN A 223 13.66 2.46 29.76
CA ASN A 223 13.88 3.04 31.09
C ASN A 223 13.51 4.53 31.14
N LYS A 224 12.40 4.92 30.49
CA LYS A 224 11.86 6.29 30.49
C LYS A 224 10.47 6.30 31.11
N THR A 225 9.99 7.49 31.46
CA THR A 225 8.58 7.73 31.79
C THR A 225 8.00 8.66 30.74
N LEU A 226 7.32 8.08 29.75
CA LEU A 226 6.62 8.79 28.68
C LEU A 226 5.12 8.57 28.84
N SER A 227 4.33 9.63 28.64
CA SER A 227 2.89 9.47 28.45
C SER A 227 2.62 8.77 27.12
N THR A 228 1.48 8.08 27.01
CA THR A 228 1.03 7.49 25.74
C THR A 228 0.97 8.52 24.61
N SER A 229 0.56 9.75 24.91
CA SER A 229 0.53 10.87 23.95
C SER A 229 1.90 11.32 23.45
N SER A 230 2.98 10.95 24.15
CA SER A 230 4.37 11.27 23.76
C SER A 230 5.00 10.18 22.86
N VAL A 231 4.31 9.06 22.67
CA VAL A 231 4.73 7.97 21.77
C VAL A 231 4.14 8.22 20.39
N THR A 232 4.99 8.17 19.36
CA THR A 232 4.56 8.27 17.97
C THR A 232 4.30 6.87 17.42
N PHE A 233 3.04 6.52 17.22
CA PHE A 233 2.67 5.23 16.65
C PHE A 233 2.71 5.28 15.12
N ILE A 234 3.44 4.34 14.52
CA ILE A 234 3.54 4.22 13.07
C ILE A 234 3.06 2.83 12.67
N SER A 235 1.93 2.76 11.97
CA SER A 235 1.42 1.50 11.46
C SER A 235 2.30 0.98 10.33
N VAL A 236 2.59 -0.33 10.33
CA VAL A 236 3.33 -1.01 9.25
C VAL A 236 2.50 -2.17 8.73
N HIS A 237 1.84 -1.96 7.59
CA HIS A 237 0.99 -2.96 6.97
C HIS A 237 1.70 -3.69 5.82
N VAL A 238 1.97 -4.98 6.00
CA VAL A 238 2.60 -5.85 5.01
C VAL A 238 1.60 -6.88 4.49
N ARG A 239 1.11 -6.72 3.25
CA ARG A 239 0.30 -7.74 2.57
C ARG A 239 1.22 -8.65 1.77
N ARG A 240 1.26 -9.94 2.12
CA ARG A 240 2.23 -10.90 1.58
C ARG A 240 1.68 -12.31 1.37
N GLY A 241 1.02 -12.90 2.36
CA GLY A 241 0.70 -14.34 2.35
C GLY A 241 -0.10 -14.78 1.12
N ASP A 242 -1.31 -14.23 0.98
CA ASP A 242 -2.19 -14.44 -0.17
C ASP A 242 -1.51 -14.15 -1.51
N MET A 243 -0.67 -13.12 -1.56
CA MET A 243 0.06 -12.70 -2.76
C MET A 243 1.10 -13.74 -3.24
N LEU A 244 1.64 -14.55 -2.33
CA LEU A 244 2.59 -15.62 -2.65
C LEU A 244 1.87 -16.92 -3.00
N GLU A 245 0.87 -17.28 -2.20
CA GLU A 245 0.12 -18.53 -2.30
C GLU A 245 -0.70 -18.60 -3.58
N GLN A 246 -1.37 -17.49 -3.95
CA GLN A 246 -2.32 -17.48 -5.05
C GLN A 246 -1.63 -17.07 -6.35
N SER A 247 -1.39 -18.05 -7.22
CA SER A 247 -0.65 -17.86 -8.48
C SER A 247 -1.27 -16.80 -9.40
N HIS A 248 -2.58 -16.57 -9.32
CA HIS A 248 -3.27 -15.59 -10.15
C HIS A 248 -2.81 -14.15 -9.86
N PHE A 249 -2.44 -13.80 -8.62
CA PHE A 249 -1.93 -12.46 -8.32
C PHE A 249 -0.57 -12.21 -9.00
N ARG A 250 0.32 -13.20 -8.97
CA ARG A 250 1.63 -13.12 -9.65
C ARG A 250 1.48 -13.05 -11.17
N LYS A 251 0.57 -13.83 -11.74
CA LYS A 251 0.23 -13.81 -13.16
C LYS A 251 -0.34 -12.45 -13.57
N TYR A 252 -1.30 -11.92 -12.80
CA TYR A 252 -1.93 -10.63 -13.05
C TYR A 252 -0.95 -9.45 -12.98
N GLY A 253 0.09 -9.56 -12.14
CA GLY A 253 1.23 -8.65 -12.15
C GLY A 253 1.54 -7.95 -10.84
N TYR A 254 1.00 -8.42 -9.70
CA TYR A 254 1.32 -7.82 -8.42
C TYR A 254 2.81 -7.95 -8.08
N GLN A 255 3.42 -6.85 -7.64
CA GLN A 255 4.78 -6.82 -7.11
C GLN A 255 4.73 -6.69 -5.59
N ILE A 256 5.19 -7.74 -4.92
CA ILE A 256 5.25 -7.78 -3.46
C ILE A 256 6.52 -7.07 -3.02
N PRO A 257 6.45 -6.06 -2.13
CA PRO A 257 7.64 -5.42 -1.62
C PRO A 257 8.54 -6.42 -0.90
N LYS A 258 9.84 -6.26 -1.09
CA LYS A 258 10.87 -6.99 -0.34
C LYS A 258 11.04 -6.35 1.04
N GLU A 259 11.79 -7.01 1.92
CA GLU A 259 12.05 -6.52 3.28
C GLU A 259 12.81 -5.18 3.30
N ASP A 260 13.66 -4.93 2.30
CA ASP A 260 14.44 -3.70 2.19
C ASP A 260 13.56 -2.46 2.05
N TYR A 261 12.42 -2.55 1.36
CA TYR A 261 11.42 -1.49 1.32
C TYR A 261 10.95 -1.10 2.73
N VAL A 262 10.58 -2.09 3.55
CA VAL A 262 10.07 -1.85 4.91
C VAL A 262 11.18 -1.24 5.78
N ILE A 263 12.40 -1.75 5.68
CA ILE A 263 13.58 -1.23 6.40
C ILE A 263 13.84 0.23 6.02
N LYS A 264 13.88 0.55 4.73
CA LYS A 264 14.07 1.93 4.23
C LYS A 264 12.95 2.85 4.72
N ALA A 265 11.70 2.40 4.67
CA ALA A 265 10.56 3.19 5.11
C ALA A 265 10.59 3.47 6.62
N MET A 266 10.92 2.46 7.44
CA MET A 266 11.11 2.64 8.88
C MET A 266 12.26 3.60 9.18
N ALA A 267 13.40 3.46 8.48
CA ALA A 267 14.54 4.35 8.63
C ALA A 267 14.16 5.80 8.27
N TYR A 268 13.41 6.00 7.19
CA TYR A 268 12.90 7.31 6.80
C TYR A 268 12.02 7.93 7.90
N MET A 269 11.07 7.17 8.46
CA MET A 269 10.24 7.67 9.58
C MET A 269 11.06 8.06 10.81
N LYS A 270 12.15 7.33 11.11
CA LYS A 270 13.10 7.66 12.19
C LYS A 270 13.86 8.97 11.95
N THR A 271 13.95 9.46 10.72
CA THR A 271 14.52 10.79 10.43
C THR A 271 13.55 11.93 10.72
N LEU A 272 12.24 11.65 10.76
CA LEU A 272 11.19 12.65 10.90
C LEU A 272 10.62 12.73 12.31
N TYR A 273 10.60 11.60 13.02
CA TYR A 273 9.90 11.47 14.30
C TYR A 273 10.79 10.84 15.38
N SER A 274 10.41 11.07 16.63
CA SER A 274 11.04 10.52 17.83
C SER A 274 10.04 9.71 18.65
N ASN A 275 10.54 8.90 19.59
CA ASN A 275 9.72 8.03 20.44
C ASN A 275 8.78 7.14 19.61
N ILE A 276 9.31 6.53 18.56
CA ILE A 276 8.53 5.78 17.60
C ILE A 276 8.24 4.37 18.13
N ALA A 277 6.98 3.94 18.01
CA ALA A 277 6.57 2.55 18.10
C ALA A 277 5.98 2.09 16.76
N PHE A 278 6.66 1.15 16.09
CA PHE A 278 6.18 0.54 14.85
C PHE A 278 5.21 -0.59 15.17
N VAL A 279 3.97 -0.44 14.71
CA VAL A 279 2.86 -1.36 14.98
C VAL A 279 2.58 -2.17 13.72
N PHE A 280 3.01 -3.43 13.70
CA PHE A 280 2.94 -4.28 12.52
C PHE A 280 1.61 -5.03 12.41
N ALA A 281 1.08 -5.09 11.18
CA ALA A 281 -0.01 -5.98 10.80
C ALA A 281 0.29 -6.63 9.45
N SER A 282 -0.06 -7.91 9.32
CA SER A 282 0.17 -8.67 8.10
C SER A 282 -0.70 -9.92 8.07
N ASN A 283 -1.04 -10.37 6.86
CA ASN A 283 -1.56 -11.72 6.66
C ASN A 283 -0.46 -12.80 6.62
N ASP A 284 0.80 -12.42 6.78
CA ASP A 284 1.96 -13.31 6.94
C ASP A 284 2.80 -12.87 8.15
N MET A 285 2.19 -12.95 9.34
CA MET A 285 2.87 -12.58 10.59
C MET A 285 4.07 -13.47 10.92
N LYS A 286 4.13 -14.70 10.38
CA LYS A 286 5.30 -15.58 10.55
C LYS A 286 6.52 -14.97 9.85
N TRP A 287 6.36 -14.54 8.60
CA TRP A 287 7.44 -13.86 7.87
C TRP A 287 7.83 -12.54 8.54
N VAL A 288 6.86 -11.70 8.90
CA VAL A 288 7.13 -10.40 9.56
C VAL A 288 7.94 -10.60 10.85
N LYS A 289 7.52 -11.50 11.74
CA LYS A 289 8.22 -11.78 12.99
C LYS A 289 9.60 -12.41 12.78
N SER A 290 9.84 -13.08 11.65
CA SER A 290 11.18 -13.60 11.34
C SER A 290 12.16 -12.50 10.90
N LYS A 291 11.64 -11.42 10.28
CA LYS A 291 12.46 -10.39 9.63
C LYS A 291 12.68 -9.14 10.45
N PHE A 292 11.71 -8.73 11.26
CA PHE A 292 11.74 -7.45 11.95
C PHE A 292 11.80 -7.65 13.46
N HIS A 293 12.84 -7.08 14.07
CA HIS A 293 13.10 -7.15 15.51
C HIS A 293 13.61 -5.79 16.00
N GLY A 294 13.26 -5.42 17.23
CA GLY A 294 13.69 -4.16 17.83
C GLY A 294 12.84 -3.78 19.05
N LYS A 295 13.38 -2.93 19.91
CA LYS A 295 12.64 -2.40 21.09
C LYS A 295 11.47 -1.51 20.71
N ASP A 296 11.50 -0.95 19.51
CA ASP A 296 10.50 -0.09 18.90
C ASP A 296 9.51 -0.85 17.99
N ILE A 297 9.55 -2.18 17.95
CA ILE A 297 8.72 -3.00 17.06
C ILE A 297 7.71 -3.82 17.86
N PHE A 298 6.43 -3.69 17.48
CA PHE A 298 5.31 -4.30 18.20
C PHE A 298 4.40 -5.09 17.27
N PHE A 299 3.93 -6.23 17.77
CA PHE A 299 3.03 -7.15 17.09
C PHE A 299 1.75 -7.31 17.92
N PRO A 300 0.70 -6.50 17.67
CA PRO A 300 -0.59 -6.63 18.36
C PRO A 300 -1.13 -8.06 18.31
N LYS A 301 -1.64 -8.55 19.45
CA LYS A 301 -2.30 -9.87 19.55
C LYS A 301 -3.78 -9.78 19.17
N LEU A 302 -4.06 -9.23 18.00
CA LEU A 302 -5.42 -9.17 17.45
C LEU A 302 -5.60 -10.19 16.34
N SER A 303 -6.63 -11.03 16.47
CA SER A 303 -6.91 -12.11 15.52
C SER A 303 -7.81 -11.67 14.36
N ASP A 304 -8.66 -10.65 14.55
CA ASP A 304 -9.64 -10.26 13.53
C ASP A 304 -9.19 -9.05 12.70
N ALA A 305 -9.62 -9.03 11.44
CA ALA A 305 -9.24 -8.01 10.48
C ALA A 305 -9.88 -6.63 10.77
N HIS A 306 -10.98 -6.54 11.51
CA HIS A 306 -11.63 -5.27 11.80
C HIS A 306 -10.88 -4.54 12.93
N SER A 307 -10.52 -5.24 13.99
CA SER A 307 -9.71 -4.70 15.08
C SER A 307 -8.30 -4.33 14.61
N GLN A 308 -7.68 -5.14 13.73
CA GLN A 308 -6.42 -4.76 13.09
C GLN A 308 -6.56 -3.45 12.29
N PHE A 309 -7.65 -3.31 11.52
CA PHE A 309 -7.88 -2.11 10.71
C PHE A 309 -8.03 -0.89 11.61
N ALA A 310 -8.73 -1.04 12.74
CA ALA A 310 -8.91 0.02 13.72
C ALA A 310 -7.59 0.48 14.35
N ILE A 311 -6.70 -0.45 14.73
CA ILE A 311 -5.36 -0.10 15.23
C ILE A 311 -4.57 0.67 14.18
N LEU A 312 -4.50 0.15 12.95
CA LEU A 312 -3.68 0.76 11.90
C LEU A 312 -4.15 2.18 11.57
N SER A 313 -5.48 2.39 11.59
CA SER A 313 -6.12 3.69 11.36
C SER A 313 -6.02 4.64 12.56
N SER A 314 -5.71 4.12 13.75
CA SER A 314 -5.54 4.92 14.98
C SER A 314 -4.08 5.34 15.22
N CYS A 315 -3.14 4.85 14.43
CA CYS A 315 -1.74 5.27 14.49
C CYS A 315 -1.57 6.71 13.95
N ASN A 316 -0.48 7.38 14.33
CA ASN A 316 -0.19 8.74 13.88
C ASN A 316 0.25 8.79 12.41
N HIS A 317 1.06 7.81 11.98
CA HIS A 317 1.65 7.73 10.64
C HIS A 317 1.56 6.30 10.10
N SER A 318 1.83 6.12 8.81
CA SER A 318 1.64 4.82 8.16
C SER A 318 2.75 4.48 7.17
N ILE A 319 3.12 3.20 7.16
CA ILE A 319 3.91 2.53 6.14
C ILE A 319 3.02 1.43 5.56
N THR A 320 2.76 1.50 4.26
CA THR A 320 1.84 0.59 3.57
C THR A 320 2.55 -0.15 2.45
N SER A 321 2.24 -1.42 2.28
CA SER A 321 2.70 -2.23 1.15
C SER A 321 1.71 -2.12 -0.02
N ILE A 322 1.22 -3.26 -0.54
CA ILE A 322 0.26 -3.31 -1.64
C ILE A 322 -1.16 -3.60 -1.15
N GLY A 323 -2.13 -3.16 -1.94
CA GLY A 323 -3.55 -3.40 -1.71
C GLY A 323 -4.25 -2.29 -0.94
N THR A 324 -5.58 -2.40 -0.91
CA THR A 324 -6.48 -1.33 -0.48
C THR A 324 -6.71 -1.28 1.03
N TYR A 325 -6.49 -2.38 1.75
CA TYR A 325 -6.67 -2.42 3.21
C TYR A 325 -5.70 -1.46 3.93
N GLY A 326 -4.40 -1.56 3.63
CA GLY A 326 -3.40 -0.62 4.16
C GLY A 326 -3.57 0.80 3.63
N TRP A 327 -4.00 0.95 2.37
CA TRP A 327 -4.31 2.26 1.79
C TRP A 327 -5.39 2.99 2.60
N TRP A 328 -6.51 2.32 2.88
CA TRP A 328 -7.60 2.94 3.64
C TRP A 328 -7.24 3.19 5.09
N SER A 329 -6.49 2.28 5.74
CA SER A 329 -6.03 2.53 7.11
C SER A 329 -5.14 3.77 7.19
N ALA A 330 -4.23 3.95 6.22
CA ALA A 330 -3.36 5.12 6.16
C ALA A 330 -4.12 6.41 5.80
N TYR A 331 -5.10 6.31 4.89
CA TYR A 331 -5.99 7.42 4.57
C TYR A 331 -6.70 7.91 5.84
N LEU A 332 -7.26 7.01 6.65
CA LEU A 332 -7.97 7.38 7.88
C LEU A 332 -7.03 7.90 8.99
N ALA A 333 -5.84 7.31 9.13
CA ALA A 333 -4.81 7.78 10.07
C ALA A 333 -4.41 9.25 9.81
N GLY A 334 -4.31 9.65 8.54
CA GLY A 334 -4.23 11.06 8.13
C GLY A 334 -2.87 11.75 8.34
N GLY A 335 -1.86 11.07 8.89
CA GLY A 335 -0.50 11.60 9.00
C GLY A 335 0.40 11.24 7.81
N THR A 336 1.71 11.37 8.00
CA THR A 336 2.72 11.00 7.00
C THR A 336 2.55 9.54 6.59
N THR A 337 2.40 9.31 5.29
CA THR A 337 2.21 7.98 4.72
C THR A 337 3.30 7.67 3.71
N LEU A 338 4.01 6.57 3.95
CA LEU A 338 4.93 5.95 3.01
C LEU A 338 4.21 4.77 2.32
N TYR A 339 4.32 4.69 0.99
CA TYR A 339 3.74 3.60 0.21
C TYR A 339 4.76 2.95 -0.72
N TYR A 340 4.50 1.69 -1.07
CA TYR A 340 5.34 0.98 -2.04
C TYR A 340 5.06 1.47 -3.45
N LYS A 341 6.06 2.12 -4.05
CA LYS A 341 5.90 2.92 -5.27
C LYS A 341 5.47 2.13 -6.50
N TYR A 342 5.86 0.85 -6.59
CA TYR A 342 5.68 0.03 -7.78
C TYR A 342 4.84 -1.23 -7.50
N PRO A 343 3.54 -1.10 -7.21
CA PRO A 343 2.70 -2.23 -6.81
C PRO A 343 2.42 -3.22 -7.96
N ALA A 344 2.68 -2.83 -9.22
CA ALA A 344 2.39 -3.62 -10.42
C ALA A 344 3.63 -3.75 -11.31
N ARG A 345 3.83 -4.94 -11.90
CA ARG A 345 4.96 -5.24 -12.79
C ARG A 345 4.74 -4.57 -14.14
N GLU A 346 5.76 -3.91 -14.67
CA GLU A 346 5.67 -3.29 -16.00
C GLU A 346 5.27 -4.33 -17.07
N GLY A 347 4.41 -3.90 -17.99
CA GLY A 347 3.82 -4.76 -19.03
C GLY A 347 2.72 -5.74 -18.58
N SER A 348 2.39 -5.81 -17.28
CA SER A 348 1.34 -6.72 -16.78
C SER A 348 -0.09 -6.19 -16.94
N ASP A 349 -1.09 -7.07 -16.81
CA ASP A 349 -2.50 -6.66 -16.86
C ASP A 349 -2.91 -5.78 -15.70
N LEU A 350 -2.34 -6.00 -14.51
CA LEU A 350 -2.50 -5.11 -13.37
C LEU A 350 -1.95 -3.72 -13.69
N ARG A 351 -0.79 -3.62 -14.35
CA ARG A 351 -0.18 -2.33 -14.68
C ARG A 351 -1.07 -1.47 -15.58
N LYS A 352 -1.81 -2.10 -16.50
CA LYS A 352 -2.80 -1.44 -17.39
C LYS A 352 -3.96 -0.81 -16.62
N GLN A 353 -4.19 -1.21 -15.36
CA GLN A 353 -5.27 -0.65 -14.54
C GLN A 353 -4.93 0.69 -13.90
N PHE A 354 -3.64 1.04 -13.81
CA PHE A 354 -3.16 2.27 -13.17
C PHE A 354 -2.85 3.35 -14.19
N SER A 355 -2.95 4.60 -13.73
CA SER A 355 -2.42 5.77 -14.44
C SER A 355 -0.92 5.58 -14.70
N SER A 356 -0.39 6.28 -15.69
CA SER A 356 1.02 6.15 -16.06
C SER A 356 1.97 6.45 -14.90
N ASP A 357 1.59 7.30 -13.95
CA ASP A 357 2.39 7.70 -12.79
C ASP A 357 1.88 7.19 -11.44
N TYR A 358 0.85 6.33 -11.43
CA TYR A 358 0.15 5.81 -10.23
C TYR A 358 -0.57 6.88 -9.37
N LYS A 359 -0.58 8.15 -9.77
CA LYS A 359 -1.10 9.26 -8.94
C LYS A 359 -2.61 9.43 -8.96
N ASP A 360 -3.32 8.56 -9.67
CA ASP A 360 -4.77 8.43 -9.50
C ASP A 360 -5.13 7.53 -8.31
N PHE A 361 -4.24 6.59 -7.96
CA PHE A 361 -4.46 5.65 -6.86
C PHE A 361 -3.87 6.18 -5.54
N PHE A 362 -2.64 6.68 -5.55
CA PHE A 362 -1.98 7.21 -4.34
C PHE A 362 -2.20 8.71 -4.18
N LEU A 363 -2.48 9.13 -2.94
CA LEU A 363 -2.69 10.54 -2.61
C LEU A 363 -1.44 11.38 -2.92
N ARG A 364 -1.66 12.63 -3.36
CA ARG A 364 -0.60 13.55 -3.81
C ARG A 364 0.42 13.88 -2.72
N ASN A 365 0.00 13.89 -1.45
CA ASN A 365 0.85 14.20 -0.31
C ASN A 365 1.53 12.96 0.30
N TRP A 366 1.32 11.76 -0.26
CA TRP A 366 1.99 10.55 0.19
C TRP A 366 3.34 10.38 -0.49
N ILE A 367 4.27 9.71 0.19
CA ILE A 367 5.65 9.56 -0.24
C ILE A 367 5.87 8.12 -0.72
N GLY A 368 6.17 7.97 -2.01
CA GLY A 368 6.45 6.66 -2.62
C GLY A 368 7.91 6.26 -2.45
N LEU A 369 8.18 5.08 -1.89
CA LEU A 369 9.52 4.48 -1.77
C LEU A 369 9.59 3.12 -2.48
N SER A 370 10.80 2.68 -2.82
CA SER A 370 11.06 1.39 -3.51
C SER A 370 12.25 0.63 -2.97
#